data_AF-A0A0Q7ENZ1-F1
#
_entry.id   AF-A0A0Q7ENZ1-F1
#
_cell.length_a   1.000
_cell.length_b   1.000
_cell.length_c   1.000
_cell.angle_alpha   90.00
_cell.angle_beta   90.00
_cell.angle_gamma   90.00
#
_symmetry.space_group_name_H-M   'P 1'
#
loop_
_entity.id
_entity.type
_entity.pdbx_description
1 polymer ?
#
loop_
_entity_poly.entity_id
_entity_poly.type
_entity_poly.pdbx_seq_one_letter_code
_entity_poly.pdbx_strand_id
1 'polypeptide(L)'
;MSKLNASFCPGEIEKFAASNAAAFASGGKIDADLLTPPGTVLHRALDAYLDTLPGAFHETLRGILHYALSAQPPIPVTFAWAPGYDFELNIWQAPDAAETRGGVTVLIKSRYPADKHPLHK
;
A
#
# COMPACT_ATOMS: atom_id res chain seq x y z
N MET A 1 1.09 1.38 8.58
CA MET A 1 0.47 2.49 7.84
C MET A 1 1.20 3.81 7.97
N SER A 2 1.50 4.34 9.18
CA SER A 2 2.13 5.68 9.30
C SER A 2 3.44 5.88 8.51
N LYS A 3 4.39 4.92 8.56
CA LYS A 3 5.64 5.00 7.74
C LYS A 3 5.39 4.84 6.24
N LEU A 4 4.42 4.02 5.87
CA LEU A 4 3.99 3.84 4.48
C LEU A 4 3.49 5.17 3.90
N ASN A 5 2.62 5.86 4.65
CA ASN A 5 2.08 7.16 4.24
C ASN A 5 3.16 8.26 4.17
N ALA A 6 4.24 8.13 4.93
CA ALA A 6 5.37 9.06 4.85
C ALA A 6 6.09 8.98 3.49
N SER A 7 6.32 7.77 2.95
CA SER A 7 6.99 7.60 1.66
C SER A 7 6.15 8.05 0.45
N PHE A 8 4.82 8.09 0.60
CA PHE A 8 3.89 8.48 -0.46
C PHE A 8 3.29 9.88 -0.26
N CYS A 9 3.85 10.69 0.65
CA CYS A 9 3.38 12.05 0.89
C CYS A 9 3.89 13.03 -0.19
N PRO A 10 3.22 14.19 -0.37
CA PRO A 10 3.55 15.16 -1.43
C PRO A 10 5.00 15.70 -1.46
N GLY A 11 5.79 15.51 -0.39
CA GLY A 11 7.20 15.94 -0.33
C GLY A 11 8.23 14.83 -0.60
N GLU A 12 7.88 13.56 -0.40
CA GLU A 12 8.80 12.43 -0.54
C GLU A 12 8.51 11.57 -1.77
N ILE A 13 7.29 11.66 -2.30
CA ILE A 13 6.83 10.75 -3.36
C ILE A 13 7.63 10.88 -4.65
N GLU A 14 8.13 12.07 -4.99
CA GLU A 14 8.92 12.27 -6.21
C GLU A 14 10.26 11.53 -6.14
N LYS A 15 10.94 11.63 -4.98
CA LYS A 15 12.17 10.88 -4.70
C LYS A 15 11.92 9.38 -4.64
N PHE A 16 10.82 8.97 -4.02
CA PHE A 16 10.45 7.56 -3.92
C PHE A 16 10.11 6.97 -5.30
N ALA A 17 9.33 7.69 -6.12
CA ALA A 17 8.97 7.28 -7.47
C ALA A 17 10.19 7.08 -8.36
N ALA A 18 11.17 7.98 -8.31
CA ALA A 18 12.37 7.93 -9.12
C ALA A 18 13.18 6.63 -8.95
N SER A 19 13.12 5.99 -7.78
CA SER A 19 13.89 4.77 -7.49
C SER A 19 13.05 3.49 -7.43
N ASN A 20 11.73 3.58 -7.24
CA ASN A 20 10.93 2.43 -6.84
C ASN A 20 9.76 2.09 -7.77
N ALA A 21 9.43 2.92 -8.78
CA ALA A 21 8.28 2.65 -9.66
C ALA A 21 8.35 1.25 -10.32
N ALA A 22 9.54 0.86 -10.80
CA ALA A 22 9.76 -0.44 -11.44
C ALA A 22 9.59 -1.65 -10.49
N ALA A 23 9.80 -1.45 -9.19
CA ALA A 23 9.62 -2.52 -8.20
C ALA A 23 8.14 -2.94 -8.05
N PHE A 24 7.20 -2.11 -8.53
CA PHE A 24 5.77 -2.40 -8.56
C PHE A 24 5.28 -2.83 -9.96
N ALA A 25 6.16 -3.18 -10.89
CA ALA A 25 5.76 -3.74 -12.19
C ALA A 25 5.05 -5.11 -12.07
N SER A 26 4.39 -5.58 -13.13
CA SER A 26 3.54 -6.79 -13.10
C SER A 26 4.22 -8.07 -12.65
N GLY A 27 3.54 -8.86 -11.82
CA GLY A 27 3.99 -10.19 -11.38
C GLY A 27 4.98 -10.20 -10.21
N GLY A 28 5.33 -9.04 -9.66
CA GLY A 28 6.19 -8.94 -8.47
C GLY A 28 5.39 -9.01 -7.16
N LYS A 29 6.01 -9.59 -6.10
CA LYS A 29 5.50 -9.46 -4.72
C LYS A 29 5.73 -8.02 -4.25
N ILE A 30 4.79 -7.47 -3.49
CA ILE A 30 5.02 -6.21 -2.76
C ILE A 30 6.08 -6.50 -1.70
N ASP A 31 7.25 -5.89 -1.85
CA ASP A 31 8.38 -6.06 -0.96
C ASP A 31 8.25 -5.15 0.27
N ALA A 32 8.22 -5.76 1.46
CA ALA A 32 8.14 -5.03 2.73
C ALA A 32 9.41 -4.20 3.00
N ASP A 33 10.56 -4.59 2.43
CA ASP A 33 11.84 -3.90 2.58
C ASP A 33 11.79 -2.47 2.02
N LEU A 34 10.97 -2.25 0.98
CA LEU A 34 10.74 -0.94 0.37
C LEU A 34 9.97 0.01 1.29
N LEU A 35 9.25 -0.54 2.26
CA LEU A 35 8.24 0.16 3.04
C LEU A 35 8.65 0.32 4.50
N THR A 36 9.50 -0.56 5.01
CA THR A 36 10.03 -0.51 6.38
C THR A 36 11.38 -1.21 6.45
N PRO A 37 12.34 -0.68 7.24
CA PRO A 37 13.66 -1.30 7.37
C PRO A 37 13.59 -2.79 7.78
N PRO A 38 14.32 -3.68 7.07
CA PRO A 38 14.35 -5.11 7.36
C PRO A 38 14.73 -5.41 8.81
N GLY A 39 14.17 -6.50 9.36
CA GLY A 39 14.51 -6.98 10.70
C GLY A 39 13.87 -6.20 11.86
N THR A 40 13.12 -5.14 11.59
CA THR A 40 12.30 -4.47 12.62
C THR A 40 11.03 -5.27 12.94
N VAL A 41 10.44 -5.04 14.12
CA VAL A 41 9.16 -5.68 14.51
C VAL A 41 8.05 -5.32 13.51
N LEU A 42 8.02 -4.05 13.08
CA LEU A 42 7.05 -3.56 12.11
C LEU A 42 7.24 -4.21 10.74
N HIS A 43 8.48 -4.41 10.31
CA HIS A 43 8.79 -5.08 9.05
C HIS A 43 8.27 -6.52 9.05
N ARG A 44 8.60 -7.31 10.07
CA ARG A 44 8.10 -8.69 10.20
C ARG A 44 6.58 -8.76 10.24
N ALA A 45 5.93 -7.84 10.95
CA ALA A 45 4.47 -7.78 11.01
C ALA A 45 3.84 -7.40 9.66
N LEU A 46 4.47 -6.48 8.91
CA LEU A 46 4.01 -6.08 7.60
C LEU A 46 4.21 -7.18 6.56
N ASP A 47 5.38 -7.83 6.52
CA ASP A 47 5.67 -8.93 5.60
C ASP A 47 4.72 -10.12 5.85
N ALA A 48 4.55 -10.52 7.10
CA ALA A 48 3.58 -11.56 7.47
C ALA A 48 2.14 -11.15 7.11
N TYR A 49 1.76 -9.88 7.26
CA TYR A 49 0.45 -9.40 6.85
C TYR A 49 0.29 -9.45 5.33
N LEU A 50 1.29 -9.02 4.56
CA LEU A 50 1.27 -9.07 3.10
C LEU A 50 1.09 -10.52 2.62
N ASP A 51 1.73 -11.50 3.25
CA ASP A 51 1.57 -12.93 2.93
C ASP A 51 0.16 -13.48 3.16
N THR A 52 -0.67 -12.81 3.96
CA THR A 52 -2.07 -13.21 4.19
C THR A 52 -3.04 -12.63 3.17
N LEU A 53 -2.62 -11.67 2.35
CA LEU A 53 -3.50 -11.03 1.38
C LEU A 53 -3.85 -12.01 0.24
N PRO A 54 -5.11 -12.02 -0.23
CA PRO A 54 -5.45 -12.78 -1.44
C PRO A 54 -4.66 -12.29 -2.66
N GLY A 55 -4.34 -13.18 -3.60
CA GLY A 55 -3.57 -12.83 -4.80
C GLY A 55 -4.09 -11.61 -5.59
N ALA A 56 -5.42 -11.47 -5.69
CA ALA A 56 -6.04 -10.31 -6.33
C ALA A 56 -5.71 -8.96 -5.65
N PHE A 57 -5.53 -8.96 -4.32
CA PHE A 57 -5.17 -7.78 -3.56
C PHE A 57 -3.72 -7.38 -3.83
N HIS A 58 -2.81 -8.35 -3.91
CA HIS A 58 -1.42 -8.07 -4.30
C HIS A 58 -1.36 -7.36 -5.65
N GLU A 59 -2.00 -7.93 -6.67
CA GLU A 59 -1.96 -7.37 -8.01
C GLU A 59 -2.64 -5.99 -8.10
N THR A 60 -3.73 -5.80 -7.36
CA THR A 60 -4.44 -4.52 -7.35
C THR A 60 -3.62 -3.45 -6.63
N LEU A 61 -3.09 -3.73 -5.45
CA LEU A 61 -2.23 -2.80 -4.71
C LEU A 61 -0.99 -2.43 -5.51
N ARG A 62 -0.35 -3.42 -6.12
CA ARG A 62 0.81 -3.25 -6.98
C ARG A 62 0.47 -2.38 -8.20
N GLY A 63 -0.67 -2.61 -8.85
CA GLY A 63 -1.16 -1.79 -9.96
C GLY A 63 -1.40 -0.33 -9.57
N ILE A 64 -2.06 -0.09 -8.43
CA ILE A 64 -2.27 1.27 -7.90
C ILE A 64 -0.93 1.96 -7.65
N LEU A 65 -0.01 1.27 -6.98
CA LEU A 65 1.31 1.80 -6.63
C LEU A 65 2.12 2.15 -7.89
N HIS A 66 2.16 1.24 -8.86
CA HIS A 66 2.84 1.48 -10.13
C HIS A 66 2.22 2.66 -10.89
N TYR A 67 0.90 2.73 -10.98
CA TYR A 67 0.18 3.84 -11.61
C TYR A 67 0.53 5.18 -10.94
N ALA A 68 0.43 5.24 -9.61
CA ALA A 68 0.68 6.45 -8.84
C ALA A 68 2.13 6.94 -8.97
N LEU A 69 3.10 6.02 -8.89
CA LEU A 69 4.52 6.36 -8.99
C LEU A 69 4.97 6.68 -10.42
N SER A 70 4.28 6.15 -11.44
CA SER A 70 4.61 6.41 -12.85
C SER A 70 3.95 7.67 -13.41
N ALA A 71 3.03 8.29 -12.68
CA ALA A 71 2.36 9.51 -13.09
C ALA A 71 3.32 10.72 -13.12
N GLN A 72 2.97 11.74 -13.92
CA GLN A 72 3.76 12.97 -14.05
C GLN A 72 2.86 14.19 -13.76
N PRO A 73 2.97 14.80 -12.56
CA PRO A 73 3.86 14.40 -11.46
C PRO A 73 3.31 13.18 -10.67
N PRO A 74 4.14 12.44 -9.89
CA PRO A 74 3.69 11.26 -9.15
C PRO A 74 2.51 11.55 -8.23
N ILE A 75 1.54 10.64 -8.13
CA ILE A 75 0.29 10.87 -7.40
C ILE A 75 0.44 10.40 -5.94
N PRO A 76 0.26 11.28 -4.94
CA PRO A 76 0.30 10.88 -3.53
C PRO A 76 -0.66 9.73 -3.22
N VAL A 77 -0.22 8.78 -2.39
CA VAL A 77 -1.04 7.63 -1.97
C VAL A 77 -1.17 7.58 -0.46
N THR A 78 -2.39 7.56 0.04
CA THR A 78 -2.70 7.37 1.46
C THR A 78 -3.23 5.97 1.68
N PHE A 79 -2.60 5.22 2.57
CA PHE A 79 -3.06 3.91 3.00
C PHE A 79 -3.74 3.98 4.35
N ALA A 80 -4.93 3.39 4.40
CA ALA A 80 -5.71 3.20 5.60
C ALA A 80 -6.00 1.70 5.79
N TRP A 81 -6.18 1.32 7.05
CA TRP A 81 -6.61 -0.03 7.40
C TRP A 81 -7.72 0.06 8.45
N ALA A 82 -8.70 -0.83 8.34
CA ALA A 82 -9.74 -0.99 9.34
C ALA A 82 -10.07 -2.48 9.53
N PRO A 83 -10.51 -2.90 10.72
CA PRO A 83 -10.90 -4.29 10.94
C PRO A 83 -12.15 -4.66 10.11
N GLY A 84 -12.16 -5.87 9.57
CA GLY A 84 -13.27 -6.49 8.84
C GLY A 84 -13.17 -8.02 8.88
N TYR A 85 -14.28 -8.72 8.67
CA TYR A 85 -14.24 -10.19 8.63
C TYR A 85 -13.72 -10.72 7.29
N ASP A 86 -14.10 -10.04 6.21
CA ASP A 86 -13.67 -10.33 4.85
C ASP A 86 -12.53 -9.38 4.44
N PHE A 87 -11.77 -9.80 3.44
CA PHE A 87 -10.84 -8.89 2.76
C PHE A 87 -11.64 -7.95 1.85
N GLU A 88 -11.54 -6.65 2.09
CA GLU A 88 -12.14 -5.62 1.23
C GLU A 88 -11.09 -4.58 0.83
N LEU A 89 -11.20 -4.09 -0.40
CA LEU A 89 -10.35 -3.01 -0.90
C LEU A 89 -11.25 -1.89 -1.43
N ASN A 90 -11.09 -0.70 -0.85
CA ASN A 90 -11.77 0.50 -1.32
C ASN A 90 -10.72 1.49 -1.83
N ILE A 91 -10.98 2.06 -3.01
CA ILE A 91 -10.06 2.95 -3.70
C ILE A 91 -10.82 4.23 -4.01
N TRP A 92 -10.28 5.37 -3.59
CA TRP A 92 -10.78 6.69 -3.95
C TRP A 92 -9.66 7.47 -4.60
N GLN A 93 -9.95 8.13 -5.71
CA GLN A 93 -9.03 9.05 -6.35
C GLN A 93 -9.66 10.43 -6.42
N ALA A 94 -9.03 11.39 -5.78
CA ALA A 94 -9.39 12.80 -5.90
C ALA A 94 -8.53 13.43 -7.01
N PRO A 95 -9.13 14.15 -7.98
CA PRO A 95 -8.36 14.93 -8.95
C PRO A 95 -7.69 16.11 -8.26
N ASP A 96 -6.70 16.69 -8.93
CA ASP A 96 -6.13 17.98 -8.52
C ASP A 96 -7.21 19.07 -8.56
N ALA A 97 -7.18 19.95 -7.55
CA ALA A 97 -7.97 21.17 -7.51
C ALA A 97 -7.05 22.39 -7.57
N ALA A 98 -7.62 23.58 -7.81
CA ALA A 98 -6.86 24.82 -7.99
C ALA A 98 -5.85 25.10 -6.85
N GLU A 99 -6.23 24.74 -5.61
CA GLU A 99 -5.44 25.05 -4.41
C GLU A 99 -4.82 23.80 -3.74
N THR A 100 -5.19 22.59 -4.18
CA THR A 100 -4.78 21.35 -3.51
C THR A 100 -4.50 20.24 -4.51
N ARG A 101 -3.33 19.60 -4.37
CA ARG A 101 -3.00 18.38 -5.09
C ARG A 101 -3.93 17.25 -4.67
N GLY A 102 -4.44 16.52 -5.65
CA GLY A 102 -5.23 15.31 -5.47
C GLY A 102 -4.38 14.14 -5.01
N GLY A 103 -4.97 12.95 -5.05
CA GLY A 103 -4.30 11.76 -4.55
C GLY A 103 -5.18 10.52 -4.61
N VAL A 104 -4.57 9.37 -4.33
CA VAL A 104 -5.27 8.10 -4.18
C VAL A 104 -5.33 7.74 -2.70
N THR A 105 -6.49 7.34 -2.22
CA THR A 105 -6.67 6.71 -0.91
C THR A 105 -7.03 5.25 -1.10
N VAL A 106 -6.29 4.37 -0.43
CA VAL A 106 -6.52 2.93 -0.41
C VAL A 106 -6.86 2.51 1.01
N LEU A 107 -8.10 2.05 1.22
CA LEU A 107 -8.51 1.42 2.47
C LEU A 107 -8.55 -0.09 2.27
N ILE A 108 -7.76 -0.80 3.08
CA ILE A 108 -7.82 -2.25 3.18
C ILE A 108 -8.60 -2.60 4.44
N LYS A 109 -9.63 -3.43 4.31
CA LYS A 109 -10.26 -4.08 5.47
C LYS A 109 -9.89 -5.55 5.48
N SER A 110 -9.57 -6.03 6.66
CA SER A 110 -9.24 -7.43 6.91
C SER A 110 -9.33 -7.73 8.40
N ARG A 111 -9.25 -9.01 8.77
CA ARG A 111 -9.19 -9.41 10.17
C ARG A 111 -7.95 -8.80 10.82
N TYR A 112 -7.99 -8.69 12.16
CA TYR A 112 -6.76 -8.45 12.88
C TYR A 112 -5.75 -9.54 12.52
N PRO A 113 -4.48 -9.21 12.25
CA PRO A 113 -3.46 -10.21 11.93
C PRO A 113 -3.32 -11.32 12.99
N ALA A 114 -3.68 -11.01 14.25
CA ALA A 114 -3.67 -11.95 15.37
C ALA A 114 -4.97 -12.79 15.51
N ASP A 115 -6.04 -12.45 14.79
CA ASP A 115 -7.31 -13.17 14.83
C ASP A 115 -7.28 -14.35 13.86
N LYS A 116 -7.13 -15.57 14.40
CA LYS A 116 -7.11 -16.79 13.60
C LYS A 116 -8.50 -17.08 13.04
N HIS A 117 -8.56 -17.48 11.77
CA HIS A 117 -9.80 -17.97 11.19
C HIS A 117 -10.34 -19.15 12.02
N PRO A 118 -11.63 -19.17 12.39
CA PRO A 118 -12.18 -20.14 13.34
C PRO A 118 -12.11 -21.60 12.88
N LEU A 119 -11.87 -21.84 11.59
CA LEU A 119 -11.75 -23.19 11.00
C LEU A 119 -10.31 -23.69 10.81
N HIS A 120 -9.29 -22.92 11.20
CA HIS A 120 -7.89 -23.38 11.17
C HIS A 120 -7.37 -23.56 12.61
N LYS A 121 -7.67 -24.74 13.17
CA LYS A 121 -6.92 -25.31 14.30
C LYS A 121 -5.81 -26.20 13.79
#